data_AF-J5KN50-F1
#
_entry.id   AF-J5KN50-F1
#
_cell.length_a   1.000
_cell.length_b   1.000
_cell.length_c   1.000
_cell.angle_alpha   90.00
_cell.angle_beta   90.00
_cell.angle_gamma   90.00
#
_symmetry.space_group_name_H-M   'P 1'
#
loop_
_entity.id
_entity.type
_entity.pdbx_description
1 polymer ?
#
loop_
_entity_poly.entity_id
_entity_poly.type
_entity_poly.pdbx_seq_one_letter_code
_entity_poly.pdbx_strand_id
1 'polypeptide(L)'
;MANAVGIVKQVSGTVVAIDVQGNQRVLRVGDEIMLGEVVHTEGSDSSVVVSMNNGKEFTLLGDDTIKIDQSVAQVESFGAEAFADASALQQAILAGDDLSKLEETAAGGAGAGGGSTGGGVSLAAGVFETGGHESNISANFENLSGSSQGNGGIYNDAGVGGGIGGTNRNPASAQALDTTPPFVTINVEDGNSATPTITGAIEPNASAVIQIKDANGAVVDTINLTPAQTANGTYSVTPSHPLAADGDYTVTIVATDAAGNSSVPVSDGFNIDTTAPVVSNVVVTNTDTNTPADGTPDETKVKFKVDDPTATVTVTGPHGETATVTGPDANGDYTATFTTPLSKDDTVTIKATDKAGNE
;
A
#
# COMPACT_ATOMS: atom_id res chain seq x y z
N MET A 1 35.98 13.86 -6.71
CA MET A 1 35.18 13.11 -5.71
C MET A 1 33.95 13.96 -5.48
N ALA A 2 32.75 13.40 -5.71
CA ALA A 2 31.53 14.11 -5.38
C ALA A 2 31.43 14.19 -3.84
N ASN A 3 31.27 15.41 -3.31
CA ASN A 3 31.14 15.59 -1.88
C ASN A 3 29.66 15.39 -1.52
N ALA A 4 29.37 14.38 -0.71
CA ALA A 4 28.06 14.21 -0.10
C ALA A 4 27.78 15.40 0.81
N VAL A 5 26.60 16.02 0.65
CA VAL A 5 26.19 17.23 1.37
C VAL A 5 24.95 17.03 2.24
N GLY A 6 24.26 15.90 2.10
CA GLY A 6 23.14 15.54 2.96
C GLY A 6 22.69 14.09 2.79
N ILE A 7 21.78 13.66 3.65
CA ILE A 7 21.18 12.32 3.69
C ILE A 7 19.65 12.46 3.65
N VAL A 8 19.01 11.65 2.82
CA VAL A 8 17.55 11.59 2.73
C VAL A 8 16.97 10.95 4.00
N LYS A 9 16.10 11.66 4.71
CA LYS A 9 15.44 11.16 5.93
C LYS A 9 14.05 10.61 5.68
N GLN A 10 13.34 11.14 4.69
CA GLN A 10 11.98 10.73 4.37
C GLN A 10 11.75 10.91 2.87
N VAL A 11 11.04 9.96 2.26
CA VAL A 11 10.58 10.01 0.88
C VAL A 11 9.13 9.52 0.85
N SER A 12 8.27 10.24 0.15
CA SER A 12 6.92 9.80 -0.24
C SER A 12 6.76 10.03 -1.74
N GLY A 13 6.16 9.09 -2.46
CA GLY A 13 6.04 9.16 -3.91
C GLY A 13 7.38 8.92 -4.65
N THR A 14 7.50 9.48 -5.85
CA THR A 14 8.69 9.32 -6.71
C THR A 14 9.57 10.56 -6.60
N VAL A 15 10.84 10.36 -6.24
CA VAL A 15 11.82 11.44 -6.12
C VAL A 15 13.10 11.02 -6.81
N VAL A 16 13.60 11.87 -7.70
CA VAL A 16 14.80 11.61 -8.50
C VAL A 16 15.89 12.62 -8.19
N ALA A 17 17.14 12.15 -8.15
CA ALA A 17 18.33 12.98 -8.20
C ALA A 17 18.97 12.85 -9.58
N ILE A 18 19.31 13.99 -10.18
CA ILE A 18 19.98 14.11 -11.47
C ILE A 18 21.42 14.58 -11.21
N ASP A 19 22.41 13.79 -11.59
CA ASP A 19 23.81 14.16 -11.43
C ASP A 19 24.26 15.24 -12.44
N VAL A 20 25.47 15.77 -12.25
CA VAL A 20 26.06 16.79 -13.14
C VAL A 20 26.29 16.29 -14.58
N GLN A 21 26.20 14.99 -14.81
CA GLN A 21 26.31 14.33 -16.13
C GLN A 21 24.93 14.04 -16.74
N GLY A 22 23.84 14.34 -16.03
CA GLY A 22 22.46 14.11 -16.46
C GLY A 22 21.91 12.71 -16.13
N ASN A 23 22.63 11.88 -15.38
CA ASN A 23 22.15 10.56 -14.98
C ASN A 23 21.13 10.70 -13.85
N GLN A 24 20.00 10.01 -13.98
CA GLN A 24 18.93 9.98 -13.00
C GLN A 24 19.04 8.76 -12.08
N ARG A 25 18.78 8.97 -10.79
CA ARG A 25 18.56 7.91 -9.80
C ARG A 25 17.35 8.22 -8.94
N VAL A 26 16.57 7.19 -8.62
CA VAL A 26 15.46 7.32 -7.67
C VAL A 26 16.03 7.33 -6.25
N LEU A 27 15.65 8.32 -5.45
CA LEU A 27 16.08 8.51 -4.07
C LEU A 27 15.25 7.66 -3.10
N ARG A 28 15.93 7.09 -2.11
CA ARG A 28 15.36 6.35 -0.98
C ARG A 28 15.86 6.94 0.34
N VAL A 29 15.16 6.62 1.42
CA VAL A 29 15.61 6.98 2.77
C VAL A 29 16.99 6.37 3.04
N GLY A 30 17.92 7.19 3.49
CA GLY A 30 19.32 6.84 3.72
C GLY A 30 20.26 7.15 2.57
N ASP A 31 19.76 7.51 1.39
CA ASP A 31 20.61 7.87 0.25
C ASP A 31 21.33 9.21 0.47
N GLU A 32 22.57 9.28 0.00
CA GLU A 32 23.39 10.49 0.06
C GLU A 32 23.10 11.42 -1.12
N ILE A 33 22.92 12.71 -0.85
CA ILE A 33 22.77 13.77 -1.84
C ILE A 33 24.12 14.41 -2.11
N MET A 34 24.48 14.56 -3.39
CA MET A 34 25.78 15.08 -3.81
C MET A 34 25.70 16.54 -4.23
N LEU A 35 26.77 17.30 -3.95
CA LEU A 35 26.88 18.68 -4.43
C LEU A 35 26.86 18.72 -5.97
N GLY A 36 25.97 19.53 -6.53
CA GLY A 36 25.74 19.70 -7.97
C GLY A 36 24.54 18.94 -8.50
N GLU A 37 23.92 18.04 -7.72
CA GLU A 37 22.72 17.31 -8.13
C GLU A 37 21.49 18.22 -8.22
N VAL A 38 20.52 17.81 -9.03
CA VAL A 38 19.17 18.37 -9.01
C VAL A 38 18.24 17.33 -8.41
N VAL A 39 17.57 17.67 -7.31
CA VAL A 39 16.55 16.83 -6.69
C VAL A 39 15.18 17.29 -7.19
N HIS A 40 14.41 16.37 -7.74
CA HIS A 40 13.08 16.60 -8.29
C HIS A 40 12.10 15.60 -7.70
N THR A 41 10.99 16.09 -7.16
CA THR A 41 9.85 15.27 -6.73
C THR A 41 8.85 15.21 -7.89
N GLU A 42 8.38 14.02 -8.25
CA GLU A 42 7.46 13.83 -9.39
C GLU A 42 6.03 13.61 -8.89
N GLY A 43 5.11 14.52 -9.23
CA GLY A 43 3.68 14.40 -8.91
C GLY A 43 3.24 15.10 -7.62
N SER A 44 1.94 15.40 -7.52
CA SER A 44 1.36 16.27 -6.48
C SER A 44 1.50 15.77 -5.04
N ASP A 45 1.67 14.45 -4.86
CA ASP A 45 1.74 13.79 -3.55
C ASP A 45 3.17 13.39 -3.16
N SER A 46 4.16 13.71 -4.01
CA SER A 46 5.56 13.39 -3.76
C SER A 46 6.18 14.37 -2.77
N SER A 47 7.03 13.86 -1.88
CA SER A 47 7.80 14.70 -0.96
C SER A 47 9.12 14.05 -0.56
N VAL A 48 10.09 14.90 -0.25
CA VAL A 48 11.38 14.45 0.28
C VAL A 48 11.85 15.38 1.38
N VAL A 49 12.37 14.80 2.46
CA VAL A 49 13.07 15.53 3.53
C VAL A 49 14.53 15.11 3.49
N VAL A 50 15.43 16.08 3.32
CA VAL A 50 16.88 15.83 3.31
C VAL A 50 17.50 16.59 4.48
N SER A 51 18.30 15.87 5.26
CA SER A 51 19.14 16.47 6.30
C SER A 51 20.52 16.76 5.75
N MET A 52 20.89 18.03 5.72
CA MET A 52 22.18 18.49 5.23
C MET A 52 23.25 18.36 6.32
N ASN A 53 24.51 18.24 5.91
CA ASN A 53 25.65 18.11 6.84
C ASN A 53 25.86 19.33 7.75
N ASN A 54 25.23 20.47 7.43
CA ASN A 54 25.22 21.67 8.28
C ASN A 54 24.15 21.63 9.40
N GLY A 55 23.43 20.52 9.53
CA GLY A 55 22.38 20.32 10.54
C GLY A 55 21.02 20.93 10.18
N LYS A 56 20.88 21.59 9.02
CA LYS A 56 19.59 22.07 8.51
C LYS A 56 18.92 21.01 7.67
N GLU A 57 17.60 21.08 7.61
CA GLU A 57 16.78 20.22 6.77
C GLU A 57 16.07 21.08 5.72
N PHE A 58 15.86 20.51 4.54
CA PHE A 58 14.93 21.09 3.56
C PHE A 58 13.92 20.02 3.14
N THR A 59 12.73 20.50 2.79
CA THR A 59 11.62 19.67 2.34
C THR A 59 11.15 20.15 0.98
N LEU A 60 10.96 19.22 0.05
CA LEU A 60 10.24 19.46 -1.21
C LEU A 60 8.89 18.76 -1.16
N LEU A 61 7.88 19.38 -1.75
CA LEU A 61 6.49 18.92 -1.74
C LEU A 61 5.92 19.06 -3.17
N GLY A 62 5.11 18.10 -3.59
CA GLY A 62 4.50 18.11 -4.91
C GLY A 62 5.51 17.93 -6.04
N ASP A 63 5.40 18.72 -7.09
CA ASP A 63 6.20 18.62 -8.32
C ASP A 63 7.40 19.61 -8.32
N ASP A 64 8.02 19.80 -7.16
CA ASP A 64 9.09 20.78 -6.95
C ASP A 64 10.47 20.27 -7.41
N THR A 65 11.38 21.22 -7.63
CA THR A 65 12.76 20.95 -8.03
C THR A 65 13.73 21.87 -7.32
N ILE A 66 14.85 21.34 -6.82
CA ILE A 66 15.95 22.13 -6.26
C ILE A 66 17.30 21.66 -6.80
N LYS A 67 18.14 22.63 -7.16
CA LYS A 67 19.55 22.37 -7.48
C LYS A 67 20.38 22.47 -6.21
N ILE A 68 21.11 21.42 -5.90
CA ILE A 68 22.01 21.32 -4.75
C ILE A 68 23.32 22.01 -5.11
N ASP A 69 23.35 23.34 -5.00
CA ASP A 69 24.56 24.11 -5.18
C ASP A 69 25.19 24.51 -3.84
N GLN A 70 26.27 25.29 -3.89
CA GLN A 70 26.93 25.75 -2.68
C GLN A 70 26.00 26.60 -1.82
N SER A 71 25.04 27.35 -2.38
CA SER A 71 24.10 28.15 -1.58
C SER A 71 23.10 27.28 -0.82
N VAL A 72 22.63 26.18 -1.42
CA VAL A 72 21.71 25.22 -0.78
C VAL A 72 22.43 24.35 0.25
N ALA A 73 23.68 23.95 -0.04
CA ALA A 73 24.54 23.26 0.93
C ALA A 73 25.03 24.20 2.06
N GLN A 74 25.08 25.51 1.82
CA GLN A 74 25.57 26.53 2.74
C GLN A 74 24.46 27.42 3.32
N VAL A 75 23.16 27.03 3.30
CA VAL A 75 22.11 27.84 3.95
C VAL A 75 22.60 28.17 5.37
N GLU A 76 22.81 29.46 5.62
CA GLU A 76 24.04 30.02 6.20
C GLU A 76 24.77 29.17 7.25
N SER A 77 25.87 28.55 6.83
CA SER A 77 27.07 28.55 7.66
C SER A 77 27.68 29.93 7.46
N PHE A 78 27.64 30.78 8.49
CA PHE A 78 28.70 31.79 8.60
C PHE A 78 30.01 31.02 8.39
N GLY A 79 30.85 31.49 7.45
CA GLY A 79 31.93 30.69 6.87
C GLY A 79 32.87 30.07 7.90
N ALA A 80 33.86 29.31 7.45
CA ALA A 80 34.87 28.69 8.31
C ALA A 80 35.63 29.64 9.27
N GLU A 81 35.35 30.95 9.23
CA GLU A 81 35.78 32.00 10.14
C GLU A 81 34.87 32.13 11.40
N ALA A 82 33.65 31.59 11.43
CA ALA A 82 32.71 31.76 12.54
C ALA A 82 32.98 30.85 13.75
N PHE A 83 33.80 29.81 13.60
CA PHE A 83 34.31 29.02 14.72
C PHE A 83 35.68 29.51 15.24
N ALA A 84 36.32 30.48 14.57
CA ALA A 84 37.49 31.15 15.13
C ALA A 84 37.12 32.00 16.34
N ASP A 85 35.88 32.50 16.40
CA ASP A 85 35.48 33.50 17.40
C ASP A 85 35.18 32.90 18.77
N ALA A 86 34.67 31.66 18.85
CA ALA A 86 34.49 30.98 20.14
C ALA A 86 35.85 30.62 20.80
N SER A 87 36.86 30.30 19.99
CA SER A 87 38.22 30.05 20.49
C SER A 87 38.95 31.35 20.87
N ALA A 88 38.70 32.44 20.13
CA ALA A 88 39.19 33.77 20.48
C ALA A 88 38.53 34.31 21.76
N LEU A 89 37.23 34.10 21.93
CA LEU A 89 36.49 34.40 23.17
C LEU A 89 36.96 33.54 24.34
N GLN A 90 37.23 32.24 24.13
CA GLN A 90 37.81 31.39 25.18
C GLN A 90 39.24 31.80 25.54
N GLN A 91 40.07 32.22 24.58
CA GLN A 91 41.41 32.76 24.85
C GLN A 91 41.34 34.11 25.57
N ALA A 92 40.43 35.00 25.21
CA ALA A 92 40.25 36.30 25.89
C ALA A 92 39.75 36.13 27.34
N ILE A 93 38.83 35.18 27.59
CA ILE A 93 38.37 34.85 28.95
C ILE A 93 39.49 34.17 29.76
N LEU A 94 40.28 33.26 29.16
CA LEU A 94 41.44 32.64 29.84
C LEU A 94 42.58 33.62 30.09
N ALA A 95 42.76 34.63 29.24
CA ALA A 95 43.77 35.69 29.37
C ALA A 95 43.36 36.79 30.35
N GLY A 96 42.08 36.84 30.76
CA GLY A 96 41.53 37.84 31.67
C GLY A 96 41.29 39.20 31.02
N ASP A 97 41.09 39.23 29.70
CA ASP A 97 40.85 40.47 28.96
C ASP A 97 39.43 41.01 29.21
N ASP A 98 39.30 42.34 29.17
CA ASP A 98 38.07 43.08 29.44
C ASP A 98 37.07 42.94 28.28
N LEU A 99 36.02 42.14 28.50
CA LEU A 99 34.95 41.82 27.54
C LEU A 99 34.16 43.05 27.05
N SER A 100 34.28 44.20 27.71
CA SER A 100 33.60 45.44 27.29
C SER A 100 34.23 46.12 26.07
N LYS A 101 35.37 45.59 25.58
CA LYS A 101 36.11 46.14 24.42
C LYS A 101 35.95 45.33 23.12
N LEU A 102 35.17 44.26 23.11
CA LEU A 102 34.76 43.64 21.86
C LEU A 102 33.68 44.52 21.23
N GLU A 103 34.02 45.25 20.17
CA GLU A 103 33.06 46.06 19.42
C GLU A 103 31.97 45.16 18.80
N GLU A 104 30.69 45.51 19.01
CA GLU A 104 29.56 44.94 18.28
C GLU A 104 29.75 45.22 16.79
N THR A 105 30.14 44.21 16.01
CA THR A 105 30.15 44.33 14.56
C THR A 105 28.75 44.02 14.03
N ALA A 106 27.79 44.89 14.38
CA ALA A 106 26.46 44.92 13.76
C ALA A 106 26.48 45.89 12.56
N ALA A 107 26.36 45.31 11.36
CA ALA A 107 25.91 45.94 10.11
C ALA A 107 26.17 47.46 9.94
N GLY A 108 27.41 47.85 9.71
CA GLY A 108 27.77 49.21 9.27
C GLY A 108 29.13 49.22 8.62
N GLY A 109 29.17 49.31 7.29
CA GLY A 109 30.41 49.40 6.52
C GLY A 109 31.26 50.61 6.92
N ALA A 110 32.58 50.44 6.82
CA ALA A 110 33.57 51.47 7.09
C ALA A 110 33.43 52.68 6.16
N GLY A 111 33.40 53.89 6.74
CA GLY A 111 33.53 55.14 5.98
C GLY A 111 33.42 56.41 6.82
N ALA A 112 34.58 56.98 7.17
CA ALA A 112 34.87 58.40 7.47
C ALA A 112 33.96 59.10 8.52
N GLY A 113 34.43 59.49 9.70
CA GLY A 113 35.48 60.50 9.87
C GLY A 113 34.87 61.91 9.91
N GLY A 114 34.73 62.49 11.11
CA GLY A 114 34.46 63.92 11.29
C GLY A 114 33.18 64.22 12.07
N GLY A 115 33.32 64.87 13.21
CA GLY A 115 32.27 65.00 14.23
C GLY A 115 31.00 65.72 13.77
N SER A 116 29.86 65.20 14.23
CA SER A 116 28.65 65.97 14.40
C SER A 116 27.85 65.36 15.54
N THR A 117 27.30 66.27 16.34
CA THR A 117 26.52 66.09 17.57
C THR A 117 25.45 65.01 17.46
N GLY A 118 25.36 64.21 18.52
CA GLY A 118 24.41 63.11 18.66
C GLY A 118 22.97 63.50 18.33
N GLY A 119 22.32 62.64 17.57
CA GLY A 119 20.89 62.61 17.33
C GLY A 119 20.37 61.19 17.53
N GLY A 120 20.58 60.64 18.73
CA GLY A 120 19.88 59.44 19.15
C GLY A 120 18.39 59.75 19.25
N VAL A 121 17.56 59.01 18.52
CA VAL A 121 16.10 59.10 18.65
C VAL A 121 15.68 58.42 19.95
N SER A 122 15.30 59.22 20.94
CA SER A 122 14.72 58.71 22.18
C SER A 122 13.26 58.33 21.89
N LEU A 123 12.86 57.09 22.19
CA LEU A 123 11.52 56.54 21.90
C LEU A 123 10.40 57.13 22.78
N ALA A 124 10.65 58.22 23.51
CA ALA A 124 9.66 58.91 24.32
C ALA A 124 9.35 60.27 23.67
N ALA A 125 8.12 60.40 23.19
CA ALA A 125 7.51 61.59 22.57
C ALA A 125 7.67 61.73 21.04
N GLY A 126 7.02 60.82 20.31
CA GLY A 126 6.53 61.07 18.95
C GLY A 126 5.01 61.07 18.94
N VAL A 127 4.37 62.21 19.18
CA VAL A 127 2.94 62.40 18.89
C VAL A 127 2.89 62.91 17.44
N PHE A 128 2.28 62.16 16.53
CA PHE A 128 2.08 62.64 15.16
C PHE A 128 0.91 63.63 15.16
N GLU A 129 1.24 64.93 15.12
CA GLU A 129 0.25 66.01 15.17
C GLU A 129 -0.44 66.26 13.82
N THR A 130 -0.10 65.51 12.76
CA THR A 130 -0.88 65.26 11.54
C THR A 130 -0.01 64.48 10.55
N GLY A 131 -0.52 63.38 9.99
CA GLY A 131 0.09 62.70 8.84
C GLY A 131 0.79 61.38 9.15
N GLY A 132 0.04 60.39 9.65
CA GLY A 132 0.35 58.98 9.37
C GLY A 132 -0.22 58.61 8.00
N HIS A 133 0.54 57.92 7.16
CA HIS A 133 0.06 57.41 5.87
C HIS A 133 -1.16 56.49 6.09
N GLU A 134 -2.36 56.97 5.77
CA GLU A 134 -3.51 56.10 5.52
C GLU A 134 -3.28 55.45 4.15
N SER A 135 -2.97 54.16 4.12
CA SER A 135 -3.05 53.37 2.89
C SER A 135 -4.51 53.28 2.47
N ASN A 136 -4.94 54.17 1.59
CA ASN A 136 -6.30 54.21 1.05
C ASN A 136 -6.54 53.13 -0.02
N ILE A 137 -6.39 51.85 0.33
CA ILE A 137 -6.96 50.78 -0.50
C ILE A 137 -8.46 50.74 -0.24
N SER A 138 -9.19 51.67 -0.88
CA SER A 138 -10.62 51.49 -1.14
C SER A 138 -10.72 50.53 -2.33
N ALA A 139 -10.70 49.22 -2.04
CA ALA A 139 -11.28 48.27 -2.97
C ALA A 139 -12.79 48.48 -2.90
N ASN A 140 -13.36 49.07 -3.95
CA ASN A 140 -14.79 48.97 -4.19
C ASN A 140 -15.14 47.49 -4.31
N PHE A 141 -15.58 46.88 -3.21
CA PHE A 141 -16.36 45.64 -3.28
C PHE A 141 -17.72 46.01 -3.87
N GLU A 142 -17.75 46.21 -5.19
CA GLU A 142 -18.96 46.01 -5.96
C GLU A 142 -19.47 44.61 -5.56
N ASN A 143 -20.58 44.61 -4.84
CA ASN A 143 -21.33 43.45 -4.43
C ASN A 143 -21.61 42.61 -5.69
N LEU A 144 -20.82 41.56 -5.93
CA LEU A 144 -21.16 40.54 -6.91
C LEU A 144 -22.42 39.85 -6.39
N SER A 145 -23.59 40.34 -6.84
CA SER A 145 -24.88 39.75 -6.52
C SER A 145 -24.86 38.29 -6.96
N GLY A 146 -24.77 37.41 -5.97
CA GLY A 146 -24.68 35.97 -6.13
C GLY A 146 -25.81 35.45 -7.01
N SER A 147 -25.43 35.03 -8.21
CA SER A 147 -26.24 34.20 -9.11
C SER A 147 -25.38 33.06 -9.63
N SER A 148 -24.81 32.29 -8.70
CA SER A 148 -24.41 30.90 -8.95
C SER A 148 -24.27 30.20 -7.60
N GLN A 149 -25.38 29.59 -7.15
CA GLN A 149 -25.28 28.47 -6.21
C GLN A 149 -24.76 27.28 -7.03
N GLY A 150 -23.45 27.09 -7.00
CA GLY A 150 -22.76 25.91 -7.49
C GLY A 150 -21.93 25.34 -6.35
N ASN A 151 -22.44 24.26 -5.78
CA ASN A 151 -21.86 23.44 -4.72
C ASN A 151 -20.35 23.16 -4.98
N GLY A 152 -19.45 23.64 -4.12
CA GLY A 152 -18.01 23.42 -4.25
C GLY A 152 -17.22 24.08 -3.11
N GLY A 153 -16.33 23.32 -2.49
CA GLY A 153 -15.73 23.56 -1.17
C GLY A 153 -15.11 24.94 -0.95
N ILE A 154 -15.36 25.47 0.25
CA ILE A 154 -14.75 26.69 0.77
C ILE A 154 -13.27 26.38 1.09
N TYR A 155 -12.36 26.82 0.21
CA TYR A 155 -10.98 27.10 0.58
C TYR A 155 -10.95 28.50 1.18
N ASN A 156 -10.88 28.61 2.51
CA ASN A 156 -10.56 29.86 3.17
C ASN A 156 -9.04 29.97 3.34
N ASP A 157 -8.43 30.65 2.37
CA ASP A 157 -7.13 31.30 2.52
C ASP A 157 -7.08 32.06 3.86
N ALA A 158 -6.15 31.65 4.72
CA ALA A 158 -5.95 32.23 6.04
C ALA A 158 -5.24 33.59 5.89
N GLY A 159 -6.02 34.59 5.50
CA GLY A 159 -5.62 35.99 5.62
C GLY A 159 -5.35 36.34 7.08
N VAL A 160 -4.08 36.63 7.37
CA VAL A 160 -3.60 37.19 8.64
C VAL A 160 -4.32 38.52 8.89
N GLY A 161 -5.19 38.57 9.90
CA GLY A 161 -5.86 39.78 10.37
C GLY A 161 -5.73 39.92 11.88
N GLY A 162 -4.98 40.95 12.31
CA GLY A 162 -4.86 41.36 13.72
C GLY A 162 -6.18 41.90 14.29
N GLY A 163 -6.32 41.83 15.63
CA GLY A 163 -7.55 41.94 16.44
C GLY A 163 -8.45 43.16 16.20
N ILE A 164 -9.72 43.17 16.63
CA ILE A 164 -10.18 43.16 18.04
C ILE A 164 -11.70 42.86 18.13
N GLY A 165 -12.15 42.28 19.25
CA GLY A 165 -13.56 42.36 19.69
C GLY A 165 -14.38 41.08 19.54
N GLY A 166 -14.51 40.32 20.63
CA GLY A 166 -15.14 39.01 20.66
C GLY A 166 -16.64 38.99 20.40
N THR A 167 -17.09 37.96 19.67
CA THR A 167 -18.02 36.97 20.21
C THR A 167 -17.47 35.60 19.87
N ASN A 168 -17.57 34.71 20.85
CA ASN A 168 -17.27 33.28 20.82
C ASN A 168 -17.58 32.61 19.46
N ARG A 169 -16.63 32.60 18.52
CA ARG A 169 -16.56 31.47 17.59
C ARG A 169 -16.04 30.33 18.46
N ASN A 170 -16.98 29.51 18.92
CA ASN A 170 -16.72 28.12 19.23
C ASN A 170 -15.68 27.65 18.19
N PRO A 171 -14.47 27.20 18.57
CA PRO A 171 -13.62 26.55 17.60
C PRO A 171 -14.47 25.35 17.19
N ALA A 172 -15.14 25.46 16.05
CA ALA A 172 -15.77 24.32 15.41
C ALA A 172 -14.65 23.29 15.41
N SER A 173 -14.87 22.21 16.15
CA SER A 173 -13.91 21.13 16.34
C SER A 173 -13.23 20.95 15.00
N ALA A 174 -11.93 21.24 14.91
CA ALA A 174 -11.19 20.92 13.71
C ALA A 174 -11.44 19.43 13.52
N GLN A 175 -12.29 19.07 12.56
CA GLN A 175 -12.53 17.66 12.25
C GLN A 175 -11.16 17.15 11.87
N ALA A 176 -10.62 16.25 12.70
CA ALA A 176 -9.36 15.62 12.39
C ALA A 176 -9.55 14.96 11.02
N LEU A 177 -8.69 15.32 10.06
CA LEU A 177 -8.66 14.62 8.79
C LEU A 177 -8.37 13.15 9.10
N ASP A 178 -9.28 12.27 8.67
CA ASP A 178 -9.06 10.85 8.83
C ASP A 178 -7.97 10.42 7.85
N THR A 179 -6.88 9.90 8.40
CA THR A 179 -5.71 9.42 7.67
C THR A 179 -5.47 7.93 7.91
N THR A 180 -6.42 7.25 8.55
CA THR A 180 -6.30 5.84 8.93
C THR A 180 -6.73 4.97 7.75
N PRO A 181 -5.86 4.10 7.20
CA PRO A 181 -6.28 3.16 6.17
C PRO A 181 -7.34 2.18 6.71
N PRO A 182 -8.32 1.78 5.87
CA PRO A 182 -9.28 0.75 6.25
C PRO A 182 -8.61 -0.61 6.39
N PHE A 183 -9.17 -1.47 7.25
CA PHE A 183 -8.79 -2.88 7.29
C PHE A 183 -9.50 -3.68 6.19
N VAL A 184 -8.84 -4.73 5.70
CA VAL A 184 -9.43 -5.70 4.78
C VAL A 184 -8.75 -7.06 4.92
N THR A 185 -9.51 -8.14 4.75
CA THR A 185 -9.01 -9.51 4.61
C THR A 185 -9.63 -10.15 3.37
N ILE A 186 -9.05 -11.27 2.95
CA ILE A 186 -9.57 -12.08 1.84
C ILE A 186 -9.30 -13.55 2.13
N ASN A 187 -10.24 -14.40 1.74
CA ASN A 187 -10.19 -15.84 1.86
C ASN A 187 -10.88 -16.48 0.66
N VAL A 188 -10.18 -17.41 0.02
CA VAL A 188 -10.71 -18.26 -1.03
C VAL A 188 -10.11 -19.64 -0.88
N GLU A 189 -10.95 -20.67 -0.95
CA GLU A 189 -10.51 -22.07 -0.79
C GLU A 189 -10.25 -22.69 -2.17
N ASP A 190 -9.36 -23.68 -2.20
CA ASP A 190 -9.25 -24.61 -3.32
C ASP A 190 -10.60 -25.30 -3.58
N GLY A 191 -10.89 -25.63 -4.84
CA GLY A 191 -12.11 -26.40 -5.12
C GLY A 191 -12.41 -26.63 -6.59
N ASN A 192 -13.61 -27.16 -6.82
CA ASN A 192 -14.05 -27.63 -8.13
C ASN A 192 -15.06 -26.73 -8.86
N SER A 193 -15.07 -25.45 -8.52
CA SER A 193 -15.94 -24.48 -9.15
C SER A 193 -15.12 -23.48 -9.93
N ALA A 194 -15.43 -23.31 -11.22
CA ALA A 194 -14.89 -22.22 -12.03
C ALA A 194 -15.33 -20.83 -11.55
N THR A 195 -16.30 -20.75 -10.63
CA THR A 195 -16.72 -19.52 -9.95
C THR A 195 -16.60 -19.72 -8.43
N PRO A 196 -15.38 -19.73 -7.87
CA PRO A 196 -15.19 -19.88 -6.43
C PRO A 196 -15.81 -18.70 -5.67
N THR A 197 -16.19 -18.96 -4.43
CA THR A 197 -16.67 -17.89 -3.53
C THR A 197 -15.48 -17.25 -2.83
N ILE A 198 -15.33 -15.94 -3.02
CA ILE A 198 -14.30 -15.12 -2.39
C ILE A 198 -14.97 -14.36 -1.24
N THR A 199 -14.45 -14.52 -0.04
CA THR A 199 -15.01 -13.92 1.17
C THR A 199 -13.96 -13.11 1.92
N GLY A 200 -14.40 -12.26 2.83
CA GLY A 200 -13.49 -11.55 3.71
C GLY A 200 -14.19 -10.60 4.66
N ALA A 201 -13.42 -10.06 5.59
CA ALA A 201 -13.80 -8.95 6.44
C ALA A 201 -13.26 -7.65 5.82
N ILE A 202 -13.99 -6.55 6.00
CA ILE A 202 -13.62 -5.24 5.46
C ILE A 202 -14.20 -4.17 6.36
N GLU A 203 -13.59 -2.99 6.38
CA GLU A 203 -14.19 -1.86 7.09
C GLU A 203 -15.62 -1.57 6.60
N PRO A 204 -16.61 -1.43 7.52
CA PRO A 204 -17.98 -1.15 7.15
C PRO A 204 -18.14 0.09 6.26
N ASN A 205 -18.85 -0.08 5.14
CA ASN A 205 -19.08 0.96 4.14
C ASN A 205 -17.84 1.40 3.34
N ALA A 206 -16.71 0.69 3.43
CA ALA A 206 -15.60 0.91 2.51
C ALA A 206 -15.93 0.37 1.10
N SER A 207 -15.37 1.00 0.07
CA SER A 207 -15.33 0.43 -1.28
C SER A 207 -14.11 -0.47 -1.43
N ALA A 208 -14.10 -1.38 -2.40
CA ALA A 208 -12.90 -2.17 -2.70
C ALA A 208 -12.82 -2.59 -4.16
N VAL A 209 -11.59 -2.83 -4.62
CA VAL A 209 -11.31 -3.43 -5.93
C VAL A 209 -10.63 -4.77 -5.70
N ILE A 210 -11.22 -5.83 -6.26
CA ILE A 210 -10.68 -7.19 -6.25
C ILE A 210 -10.21 -7.52 -7.66
N GLN A 211 -8.96 -7.95 -7.80
CA GLN A 211 -8.40 -8.46 -9.05
C GLN A 211 -8.08 -9.94 -8.91
N ILE A 212 -8.53 -10.74 -9.88
CA ILE A 212 -8.18 -12.16 -9.98
C ILE A 212 -7.14 -12.29 -11.08
N LYS A 213 -6.02 -12.95 -10.77
CA LYS A 213 -4.91 -13.20 -11.70
C LYS A 213 -4.73 -14.69 -11.92
N ASP A 214 -4.43 -15.06 -13.16
CA ASP A 214 -4.01 -16.42 -13.49
C ASP A 214 -2.58 -16.72 -13.01
N ALA A 215 -2.13 -17.97 -13.18
CA ALA A 215 -0.78 -18.40 -12.85
C ALA A 215 0.34 -17.62 -13.58
N ASN A 216 0.03 -16.96 -14.70
CA ASN A 216 0.98 -16.12 -15.45
C ASN A 216 1.00 -14.66 -14.94
N GLY A 217 0.15 -14.32 -13.97
CA GLY A 217 -0.02 -12.98 -13.42
C GLY A 217 -0.93 -12.06 -14.23
N ALA A 218 -1.60 -12.56 -15.26
CA ALA A 218 -2.54 -11.79 -16.07
C ALA A 218 -3.85 -11.61 -15.29
N VAL A 219 -4.36 -10.37 -15.23
CA VAL A 219 -5.67 -10.09 -14.61
C VAL A 219 -6.77 -10.65 -15.51
N VAL A 220 -7.49 -11.65 -15.01
CA VAL A 220 -8.57 -12.35 -15.72
C VAL A 220 -9.95 -11.85 -15.33
N ASP A 221 -10.12 -11.24 -14.16
CA ASP A 221 -11.36 -10.62 -13.73
C ASP A 221 -11.09 -9.45 -12.76
N THR A 222 -12.03 -8.50 -12.68
CA THR A 222 -11.97 -7.38 -11.73
C THR A 222 -13.37 -7.09 -11.19
N ILE A 223 -13.51 -7.18 -9.87
CA ILE A 223 -14.77 -6.99 -9.15
C ILE A 223 -14.66 -5.72 -8.30
N ASN A 224 -15.66 -4.86 -8.38
CA ASN A 224 -15.74 -3.65 -7.56
C ASN A 224 -16.81 -3.84 -6.49
N LEU A 225 -16.43 -3.70 -5.21
CA LEU A 225 -17.34 -3.65 -4.08
C LEU A 225 -17.73 -2.20 -3.79
N THR A 226 -19.04 -1.98 -3.67
CA THR A 226 -19.60 -0.70 -3.25
C THR A 226 -19.74 -0.62 -1.73
N PRO A 227 -19.76 0.58 -1.13
CA PRO A 227 -20.05 0.78 0.29
C PRO A 227 -21.30 0.04 0.81
N ALA A 228 -22.34 -0.04 -0.02
CA ALA A 228 -23.58 -0.73 0.35
C ALA A 228 -23.39 -2.25 0.50
N GLN A 229 -22.47 -2.86 -0.25
CA GLN A 229 -22.17 -4.30 -0.18
C GLN A 229 -21.32 -4.67 1.03
N THR A 230 -20.62 -3.70 1.62
CA THR A 230 -19.66 -3.89 2.72
C THR A 230 -20.18 -3.30 4.04
N ALA A 231 -21.41 -2.77 4.07
CA ALA A 231 -21.99 -2.08 5.24
C ALA A 231 -22.00 -2.93 6.53
N ASN A 232 -21.99 -4.26 6.41
CA ASN A 232 -21.96 -5.19 7.54
C ASN A 232 -20.54 -5.58 7.99
N GLY A 233 -19.49 -5.02 7.38
CA GLY A 233 -18.09 -5.30 7.70
C GLY A 233 -17.55 -6.61 7.12
N THR A 234 -18.30 -7.24 6.22
CA THR A 234 -17.91 -8.45 5.50
C THR A 234 -18.38 -8.39 4.05
N TYR A 235 -17.78 -9.21 3.20
CA TYR A 235 -18.19 -9.38 1.81
C TYR A 235 -18.14 -10.86 1.39
N SER A 236 -18.96 -11.19 0.38
CA SER A 236 -18.95 -12.47 -0.32
C SER A 236 -19.30 -12.23 -1.77
N VAL A 237 -18.38 -12.58 -2.66
CA VAL A 237 -18.52 -12.40 -4.11
C VAL A 237 -17.99 -13.61 -4.87
N THR A 238 -18.37 -13.70 -6.13
CA THR A 238 -17.86 -14.67 -7.09
C THR A 238 -17.32 -13.93 -8.31
N PRO A 239 -16.42 -14.55 -9.10
CA PRO A 239 -16.03 -14.03 -10.41
C PRO A 239 -17.23 -13.65 -11.29
N SER A 240 -17.07 -12.62 -12.11
CA SER A 240 -18.10 -12.09 -13.02
C SER A 240 -18.40 -13.04 -14.20
N HIS A 241 -17.47 -13.95 -14.48
CA HIS A 241 -17.59 -15.06 -15.40
C HIS A 241 -16.79 -16.26 -14.87
N PRO A 242 -17.09 -17.50 -15.33
CA PRO A 242 -16.25 -18.65 -15.03
C PRO A 242 -14.78 -18.40 -15.38
N LEU A 243 -13.87 -18.78 -14.51
CA LEU A 243 -12.44 -18.77 -14.79
C LEU A 243 -12.12 -19.88 -15.80
N ALA A 244 -11.31 -19.55 -16.80
CA ALA A 244 -11.29 -20.29 -18.06
C ALA A 244 -10.53 -21.63 -18.01
N ALA A 245 -9.66 -21.83 -17.02
CA ALA A 245 -8.82 -23.01 -16.92
C ALA A 245 -8.68 -23.48 -15.47
N ASP A 246 -8.52 -24.78 -15.30
CA ASP A 246 -8.04 -25.36 -14.05
C ASP A 246 -6.59 -24.91 -13.80
N GLY A 247 -6.22 -24.81 -12.52
CA GLY A 247 -4.89 -24.41 -12.07
C GLY A 247 -4.90 -23.34 -10.99
N ASP A 248 -3.72 -22.76 -10.77
CA ASP A 248 -3.49 -21.78 -9.71
C ASP A 248 -3.93 -20.37 -10.13
N TYR A 249 -4.56 -19.68 -9.18
CA TYR A 249 -4.97 -18.29 -9.28
C TYR A 249 -4.53 -17.53 -8.04
N THR A 250 -4.43 -16.21 -8.18
CA THR A 250 -4.21 -15.30 -7.05
C THR A 250 -5.28 -14.22 -7.08
N VAL A 251 -5.95 -14.02 -5.96
CA VAL A 251 -6.87 -12.90 -5.77
C VAL A 251 -6.17 -11.82 -4.95
N THR A 252 -6.31 -10.56 -5.36
CA THR A 252 -5.78 -9.38 -4.65
C THR A 252 -6.90 -8.40 -4.41
N ILE A 253 -7.01 -7.87 -3.19
CA ILE A 253 -7.99 -6.83 -2.81
C ILE A 253 -7.28 -5.57 -2.29
N VAL A 254 -7.82 -4.40 -2.66
CA VAL A 254 -7.50 -3.09 -2.08
C VAL A 254 -8.81 -2.42 -1.69
N ALA A 255 -8.94 -2.00 -0.42
CA ALA A 255 -10.10 -1.29 0.09
C ALA A 255 -9.84 0.22 0.19
N THR A 256 -10.87 1.03 0.03
CA THR A 256 -10.84 2.49 0.20
C THR A 256 -12.01 2.93 1.09
N ASP A 257 -11.70 3.62 2.18
CA ASP A 257 -12.70 4.09 3.16
C ASP A 257 -13.50 5.29 2.62
N ALA A 258 -14.41 5.82 3.46
CA ALA A 258 -15.22 6.99 3.10
C ALA A 258 -14.42 8.31 3.08
N ALA A 259 -13.26 8.37 3.74
CA ALA A 259 -12.35 9.51 3.76
C ALA A 259 -11.38 9.53 2.56
N GLY A 260 -11.29 8.42 1.82
CA GLY A 260 -10.42 8.23 0.67
C GLY A 260 -9.09 7.51 0.98
N ASN A 261 -8.87 7.04 2.21
CA ASN A 261 -7.66 6.30 2.55
C ASN A 261 -7.73 4.88 1.96
N SER A 262 -6.62 4.39 1.43
CA SER A 262 -6.53 3.05 0.83
C SER A 262 -5.76 2.08 1.71
N SER A 263 -6.23 0.83 1.79
CA SER A 263 -5.52 -0.26 2.45
C SER A 263 -4.25 -0.63 1.70
N VAL A 264 -3.33 -1.32 2.37
CA VAL A 264 -2.32 -2.11 1.66
C VAL A 264 -3.01 -3.23 0.86
N PRO A 265 -2.46 -3.66 -0.29
CA PRO A 265 -2.99 -4.81 -1.01
C PRO A 265 -2.88 -6.08 -0.17
N VAL A 266 -3.97 -6.84 -0.09
CA VAL A 266 -4.01 -8.17 0.54
C VAL A 266 -4.27 -9.20 -0.56
N SER A 267 -3.54 -10.31 -0.54
CA SER A 267 -3.69 -11.37 -1.56
C SER A 267 -3.82 -12.75 -0.93
N ASP A 268 -4.50 -13.63 -1.65
CA ASP A 268 -4.65 -15.05 -1.30
C ASP A 268 -4.58 -15.90 -2.58
N GLY A 269 -4.04 -17.11 -2.45
CA GLY A 269 -3.83 -18.04 -3.55
C GLY A 269 -4.78 -19.23 -3.46
N PHE A 270 -5.30 -19.68 -4.59
CA PHE A 270 -6.21 -20.83 -4.64
C PHE A 270 -6.04 -21.61 -5.94
N ASN A 271 -6.39 -22.88 -5.91
CA ASN A 271 -6.39 -23.77 -7.05
C ASN A 271 -7.83 -24.15 -7.45
N ILE A 272 -8.10 -24.11 -8.76
CA ILE A 272 -9.34 -24.63 -9.34
C ILE A 272 -9.02 -25.94 -10.05
N ASP A 273 -9.80 -26.97 -9.75
CA ASP A 273 -9.77 -28.24 -10.47
C ASP A 273 -11.20 -28.69 -10.73
N THR A 274 -11.68 -28.56 -11.96
CA THR A 274 -13.03 -28.94 -12.38
C THR A 274 -13.07 -30.31 -13.07
N THR A 275 -11.94 -31.02 -13.10
CA THR A 275 -11.76 -32.23 -13.89
C THR A 275 -12.01 -33.47 -13.04
N ALA A 276 -13.11 -34.17 -13.30
CA ALA A 276 -13.42 -35.43 -12.64
C ALA A 276 -12.44 -36.56 -12.99
N PRO A 277 -12.08 -37.43 -12.02
CA PRO A 277 -11.35 -38.66 -12.29
C PRO A 277 -12.09 -39.58 -13.28
N VAL A 278 -11.33 -40.24 -14.16
CA VAL A 278 -11.84 -41.20 -15.13
C VAL A 278 -11.56 -42.62 -14.68
N VAL A 279 -12.64 -43.38 -14.48
CA VAL A 279 -12.58 -44.83 -14.27
C VAL A 279 -12.50 -45.55 -15.62
N SER A 280 -11.53 -46.44 -15.78
CA SER A 280 -11.33 -47.22 -17.02
C SER A 280 -10.94 -48.67 -16.76
N ASN A 281 -10.88 -49.47 -17.84
CA ASN A 281 -10.42 -50.86 -17.84
C ASN A 281 -11.16 -51.76 -16.82
N VAL A 282 -12.46 -51.56 -16.67
CA VAL A 282 -13.29 -52.33 -15.73
C VAL A 282 -13.42 -53.78 -16.20
N VAL A 283 -12.96 -54.72 -15.37
CA VAL A 283 -13.05 -56.17 -15.60
C VAL A 283 -13.63 -56.82 -14.35
N VAL A 284 -14.74 -57.53 -14.51
CA VAL A 284 -15.42 -58.26 -13.42
C VAL A 284 -15.13 -59.75 -13.56
N THR A 285 -14.66 -60.38 -12.49
CA THR A 285 -14.36 -61.81 -12.43
C THR A 285 -14.96 -62.43 -11.17
N ASN A 286 -15.81 -63.43 -11.34
CA ASN A 286 -16.24 -64.31 -10.26
C ASN A 286 -15.18 -65.38 -10.02
N THR A 287 -14.82 -65.59 -8.76
CA THR A 287 -13.81 -66.56 -8.33
C THR A 287 -14.42 -67.51 -7.30
N ASP A 288 -13.97 -68.75 -7.31
CA ASP A 288 -14.22 -69.76 -6.28
C ASP A 288 -12.88 -70.00 -5.56
N THR A 289 -12.76 -69.53 -4.32
CA THR A 289 -11.52 -69.56 -3.54
C THR A 289 -11.46 -70.67 -2.49
N ASN A 290 -12.55 -71.43 -2.30
CA ASN A 290 -12.64 -72.49 -1.31
C ASN A 290 -12.40 -73.87 -1.95
N THR A 291 -11.25 -74.49 -1.67
CA THR A 291 -11.02 -75.91 -2.02
C THR A 291 -12.00 -76.81 -1.25
N PRO A 292 -12.94 -77.57 -1.87
CA PRO A 292 -13.07 -77.91 -3.29
C PRO A 292 -14.34 -77.33 -3.98
N ALA A 293 -14.13 -76.51 -5.02
CA ALA A 293 -14.73 -76.60 -6.36
C ALA A 293 -16.18 -77.15 -6.43
N ASP A 294 -17.11 -76.52 -5.73
CA ASP A 294 -18.54 -76.81 -5.92
C ASP A 294 -19.11 -76.12 -7.18
N GLY A 295 -18.28 -75.31 -7.84
CA GLY A 295 -18.64 -74.57 -9.05
C GLY A 295 -19.51 -73.35 -8.76
N THR A 296 -19.71 -73.02 -7.48
CA THR A 296 -20.37 -71.80 -7.04
C THR A 296 -19.30 -70.77 -6.66
N PRO A 297 -19.23 -69.61 -7.34
CA PRO A 297 -18.33 -68.55 -6.94
C PRO A 297 -18.62 -68.12 -5.50
N ASP A 298 -17.59 -67.82 -4.72
CA ASP A 298 -17.71 -67.30 -3.36
C ASP A 298 -17.33 -65.81 -3.28
N GLU A 299 -16.71 -65.27 -4.33
CA GLU A 299 -16.21 -63.89 -4.37
C GLU A 299 -16.29 -63.29 -5.78
N THR A 300 -16.58 -61.99 -5.86
CA THR A 300 -16.42 -61.21 -7.09
C THR A 300 -15.29 -60.21 -6.94
N LYS A 301 -14.38 -60.19 -7.91
CA LYS A 301 -13.34 -59.17 -8.04
C LYS A 301 -13.64 -58.26 -9.22
N VAL A 302 -13.56 -56.96 -8.98
CA VAL A 302 -13.67 -55.92 -9.99
C VAL A 302 -12.32 -55.23 -10.08
N LYS A 303 -11.63 -55.41 -11.20
CA LYS A 303 -10.38 -54.70 -11.51
C LYS A 303 -10.66 -53.50 -12.38
N PHE A 304 -10.03 -52.36 -12.08
CA PHE A 304 -10.22 -51.12 -12.83
C PHE A 304 -9.02 -50.17 -12.62
N LYS A 305 -8.96 -49.12 -13.43
CA LYS A 305 -7.98 -48.02 -13.34
C LYS A 305 -8.71 -46.74 -12.98
N VAL A 306 -8.04 -45.88 -12.23
CA VAL A 306 -8.41 -44.48 -12.03
C VAL A 306 -7.18 -43.67 -12.45
N ASP A 307 -7.39 -42.65 -13.27
CA ASP A 307 -6.32 -41.79 -13.79
C ASP A 307 -5.77 -40.81 -12.74
N ASP A 308 -6.57 -40.44 -11.73
CA ASP A 308 -6.11 -39.81 -10.50
C ASP A 308 -5.83 -40.86 -9.40
N PRO A 309 -4.55 -41.16 -9.08
CA PRO A 309 -4.19 -42.11 -8.04
C PRO A 309 -4.48 -41.60 -6.61
N THR A 310 -4.75 -40.30 -6.44
CA THR A 310 -5.07 -39.68 -5.16
C THR A 310 -6.58 -39.64 -4.88
N ALA A 311 -7.40 -39.96 -5.87
CA ALA A 311 -8.84 -40.03 -5.71
C ALA A 311 -9.28 -41.10 -4.70
N THR A 312 -10.29 -40.75 -3.91
CA THR A 312 -10.97 -41.69 -3.02
C THR A 312 -11.93 -42.53 -3.85
N VAL A 313 -11.78 -43.85 -3.79
CA VAL A 313 -12.60 -44.78 -4.58
C VAL A 313 -13.59 -45.53 -3.70
N THR A 314 -14.85 -45.55 -4.13
CA THR A 314 -15.89 -46.40 -3.55
C THR A 314 -16.51 -47.29 -4.62
N VAL A 315 -16.78 -48.54 -4.27
CA VAL A 315 -17.38 -49.52 -5.18
C VAL A 315 -18.58 -50.16 -4.48
N THR A 316 -19.74 -50.02 -5.10
CA THR A 316 -21.04 -50.44 -4.53
C THR A 316 -21.72 -51.43 -5.46
N GLY A 317 -22.27 -52.50 -4.90
CA GLY A 317 -23.03 -53.51 -5.63
C GLY A 317 -24.52 -53.15 -5.77
N PRO A 318 -25.32 -54.02 -6.41
CA PRO A 318 -26.73 -53.78 -6.77
C PRO A 318 -27.66 -53.50 -5.59
N HIS A 319 -27.31 -53.90 -4.36
CA HIS A 319 -28.17 -53.76 -3.17
C HIS A 319 -27.57 -52.84 -2.10
N GLY A 320 -26.55 -52.05 -2.45
CA GLY A 320 -25.93 -51.07 -1.55
C GLY A 320 -24.77 -51.61 -0.72
N GLU A 321 -24.39 -52.87 -0.91
CA GLU A 321 -23.17 -53.45 -0.34
C GLU A 321 -21.92 -52.77 -0.88
N THR A 322 -20.96 -52.50 -0.01
CA THR A 322 -19.68 -51.89 -0.38
C THR A 322 -18.60 -52.95 -0.50
N ALA A 323 -17.81 -52.89 -1.57
CA ALA A 323 -16.66 -53.75 -1.75
C ALA A 323 -15.44 -53.22 -0.99
N THR A 324 -14.54 -54.13 -0.63
CA THR A 324 -13.21 -53.74 -0.13
C THR A 324 -12.32 -53.39 -1.30
N VAL A 325 -11.91 -52.12 -1.41
CA VAL A 325 -11.02 -51.62 -2.48
C VAL A 325 -9.57 -51.68 -2.02
N THR A 326 -8.69 -52.23 -2.86
CA THR A 326 -7.24 -52.28 -2.65
C THR A 326 -6.53 -51.75 -3.89
N GLY A 327 -5.35 -51.15 -3.71
CA GLY A 327 -4.57 -50.54 -4.80
C GLY A 327 -4.41 -49.01 -4.64
N PRO A 328 -3.86 -48.33 -5.65
CA PRO A 328 -3.40 -48.90 -6.92
C PRO A 328 -2.18 -49.82 -6.72
N ASP A 329 -2.09 -50.91 -7.49
CA ASP A 329 -0.89 -51.76 -7.52
C ASP A 329 0.26 -51.12 -8.35
N ALA A 330 1.38 -51.82 -8.52
CA ALA A 330 2.54 -51.32 -9.28
C ALA A 330 2.24 -51.02 -10.77
N ASN A 331 1.15 -51.57 -11.31
CA ASN A 331 0.70 -51.26 -12.66
C ASN A 331 -0.32 -50.12 -12.68
N GLY A 332 -0.87 -49.71 -11.53
CA GLY A 332 -1.94 -48.72 -11.41
C GLY A 332 -3.34 -49.33 -11.35
N ASP A 333 -3.47 -50.65 -11.15
CA ASP A 333 -4.77 -51.32 -11.06
C ASP A 333 -5.33 -51.29 -9.62
N TYR A 334 -6.59 -50.93 -9.49
CA TYR A 334 -7.39 -51.13 -8.28
C TYR A 334 -8.13 -52.46 -8.35
N THR A 335 -8.29 -53.12 -7.21
CA THR A 335 -9.11 -54.34 -7.07
C THR A 335 -10.15 -54.13 -5.97
N ALA A 336 -11.43 -54.11 -6.36
CA ALA A 336 -12.56 -54.14 -5.45
C ALA A 336 -13.07 -55.58 -5.30
N THR A 337 -13.33 -55.98 -4.06
CA THR A 337 -13.65 -57.36 -3.70
C THR A 337 -14.98 -57.43 -2.96
N PHE A 338 -15.93 -58.20 -3.51
CA PHE A 338 -17.21 -58.54 -2.88
C PHE A 338 -17.14 -59.98 -2.35
N THR A 339 -17.36 -60.17 -1.05
CA THR A 339 -17.40 -61.50 -0.39
C THR A 339 -18.69 -62.27 -0.65
N THR A 340 -19.62 -61.67 -1.39
CA THR A 340 -20.80 -62.34 -1.92
C THR A 340 -20.68 -62.25 -3.45
N PRO A 341 -20.79 -63.38 -4.16
CA PRO A 341 -20.70 -63.39 -5.61
C PRO A 341 -21.86 -62.60 -6.24
N LEU A 342 -21.52 -61.74 -7.19
CA LEU A 342 -22.46 -61.00 -8.02
C LEU A 342 -22.97 -61.88 -9.17
N SER A 343 -24.25 -61.72 -9.48
CA SER A 343 -24.94 -62.34 -10.60
C SER A 343 -24.63 -61.63 -11.92
N LYS A 344 -24.88 -62.32 -13.04
CA LYS A 344 -24.57 -61.83 -14.40
C LYS A 344 -25.19 -60.47 -14.74
N ASP A 345 -26.36 -60.16 -14.17
CA ASP A 345 -27.13 -58.95 -14.45
C ASP A 345 -27.02 -57.90 -13.34
N ASP A 346 -26.15 -58.14 -12.35
CA ASP A 346 -25.90 -57.19 -11.27
C ASP A 346 -25.09 -56.01 -11.78
N THR A 347 -25.47 -54.81 -11.33
CA THR A 347 -24.75 -53.58 -11.67
C THR A 347 -23.82 -53.21 -10.52
N VAL A 348 -22.54 -53.00 -10.85
CA VAL A 348 -21.55 -52.43 -9.95
C VAL A 348 -21.38 -50.96 -10.28
N THR A 349 -21.42 -50.10 -9.27
CA THR A 349 -21.11 -48.68 -9.39
C THR A 349 -19.73 -48.41 -8.82
N ILE A 350 -18.84 -47.82 -9.61
CA ILE A 350 -17.53 -47.34 -9.17
C ILE A 350 -17.59 -45.82 -9.17
N LYS A 351 -17.26 -45.21 -8.03
CA LYS A 351 -17.15 -43.76 -7.87
C LYS A 351 -15.73 -43.43 -7.45
N ALA A 352 -15.08 -42.53 -8.17
CA ALA A 352 -13.78 -42.00 -7.83
C ALA A 352 -13.94 -40.50 -7.59
N THR A 353 -13.53 -40.01 -6.42
CA THR A 353 -13.64 -38.59 -6.06
C THR A 353 -12.26 -38.02 -5.80
N ASP A 354 -11.85 -36.99 -6.54
CA ASP A 354 -10.54 -36.36 -6.33
C ASP A 354 -10.49 -35.48 -5.07
N LYS A 355 -9.38 -34.78 -4.87
CA LYS A 355 -9.19 -33.88 -3.74
C LYS A 355 -10.06 -32.61 -3.81
N ALA A 356 -10.36 -32.12 -5.02
CA ALA A 356 -11.19 -30.95 -5.24
C ALA A 356 -12.69 -31.25 -5.10
N GLY A 357 -13.06 -32.54 -5.07
CA GLY A 357 -14.42 -33.04 -4.91
C GLY A 357 -15.12 -33.36 -6.22
N ASN A 358 -14.41 -33.47 -7.35
CA ASN A 358 -15.02 -33.94 -8.60
C ASN A 358 -15.22 -35.47 -8.56
N GLU A 359 -16.31 -35.96 -9.18
CA GLU A 359 -16.70 -37.38 -9.26
C GLU A 359 -17.03 -37.80 -10.69
#